data_AF-A0A0N8P0A5-F1
#
_entry.id   AF-A0A0N8P0A5-F1
#
_cell.length_a   1.000
_cell.length_b   1.000
_cell.length_c   1.000
_cell.angle_alpha   90.00
_cell.angle_beta   90.00
_cell.angle_gamma   90.00
#
_symmetry.space_group_name_H-M   'P 1'
#
loop_
_entity.id
_entity.type
_entity.pdbx_description
1 polymer ?
#
loop_
_entity_poly.entity_id
_entity_poly.type
_entity_poly.pdbx_seq_one_letter_code
_entity_poly.pdbx_strand_id
1 'polypeptide(L)'
;MEMESKSSKILAIGAEETDEQLDKSVSKHRKAFFSEDFGMRMQKVLLGGARPLNSNVDIGAIERFSANEVKKNGQYYYEFGPEIKIKGWIINVITFEPKGFLKRVKTKIGKEHWINENVAKFSKDSRNFIQSTVSKAADEETMEVYQYLCYLNNT
;
A
#
# COMPACT_ATOMS: atom_id res chain seq x y z
N MET A 1 49.56 51.99 -22.08
CA MET A 1 48.80 52.45 -20.91
C MET A 1 47.36 51.99 -21.11
N GLU A 2 47.01 50.87 -20.49
CA GLU A 2 46.25 50.79 -19.21
C GLU A 2 44.73 50.82 -19.49
N MET A 3 44.11 49.63 -19.43
CA MET A 3 43.27 49.15 -18.31
C MET A 3 41.94 49.91 -18.21
N GLU A 4 40.89 49.30 -18.74
CA GLU A 4 39.78 48.69 -17.98
C GLU A 4 38.80 49.70 -17.32
N SER A 5 37.56 49.65 -17.78
CA SER A 5 36.41 49.75 -16.87
C SER A 5 35.31 48.83 -17.38
N LYS A 6 35.19 47.68 -16.71
CA LYS A 6 34.06 46.77 -16.78
C LYS A 6 32.86 47.49 -16.14
N SER A 7 31.76 47.59 -16.87
CA SER A 7 30.43 47.74 -16.25
C SER A 7 29.53 46.62 -16.75
N SER A 8 29.39 45.64 -15.86
CA SER A 8 28.37 44.59 -15.75
C SER A 8 27.24 44.61 -16.79
N LYS A 9 27.26 43.65 -17.72
CA LYS A 9 26.09 43.23 -18.50
C LYS A 9 25.11 42.53 -17.55
N ILE A 10 24.13 43.28 -17.08
CA ILE A 10 22.93 42.77 -16.43
C ILE A 10 22.18 41.95 -17.48
N LEU A 11 22.02 40.64 -17.24
CA LEU A 11 21.18 39.77 -18.06
C LEU A 11 19.72 40.01 -17.69
N ALA A 12 19.06 40.91 -18.43
CA ALA A 12 17.62 41.02 -18.42
C ALA A 12 17.02 39.81 -19.16
N ILE A 13 16.23 39.03 -18.44
CA ILE A 13 15.40 37.95 -19.00
C ILE A 13 14.09 38.58 -19.48
N GLY A 14 13.78 38.44 -20.76
CA GLY A 14 12.43 38.63 -21.28
C GLY A 14 12.38 39.27 -22.67
N ALA A 15 11.79 38.51 -23.61
CA ALA A 15 11.04 38.97 -24.79
C ALA A 15 11.84 39.70 -25.89
N GLU A 16 11.91 39.30 -27.17
CA GLU A 16 11.22 38.29 -27.97
C GLU A 16 12.13 37.97 -29.20
N GLU A 17 11.91 36.80 -29.79
CA GLU A 17 12.11 36.46 -31.21
C GLU A 17 13.53 36.46 -31.80
N THR A 18 14.12 35.26 -31.83
CA THR A 18 14.99 34.88 -32.94
C THR A 18 14.69 33.43 -33.31
N ASP A 19 14.45 33.21 -34.61
CA ASP A 19 14.22 31.94 -35.27
C ASP A 19 15.27 30.90 -34.85
N GLU A 20 14.93 30.09 -33.85
CA GLU A 20 15.51 28.76 -33.73
C GLU A 20 14.51 27.79 -34.34
N GLN A 21 14.97 27.19 -35.42
CA GLN A 21 14.41 26.06 -36.14
C GLN A 21 14.26 24.88 -35.16
N LEU A 22 13.31 24.99 -34.23
CA LEU A 22 12.92 23.96 -33.29
C LEU A 22 12.20 22.91 -34.11
N ASP A 23 12.98 21.89 -34.43
CA ASP A 23 12.58 20.55 -34.77
C ASP A 23 11.22 20.20 -34.11
N LYS A 24 10.13 20.40 -34.86
CA LYS A 24 8.73 20.22 -34.39
C LYS A 24 8.44 18.77 -33.98
N SER A 25 9.40 17.87 -34.17
CA SER A 25 9.41 16.48 -33.74
C SER A 25 9.68 16.32 -32.22
N VAL A 26 10.50 17.17 -31.61
CA VAL A 26 10.93 17.02 -30.20
C VAL A 26 9.84 17.48 -29.21
N SER A 27 9.07 18.51 -29.59
CA SER A 27 7.98 19.07 -28.78
C SER A 27 6.81 18.09 -28.59
N LYS A 28 6.49 17.30 -29.63
CA LYS A 28 5.41 16.30 -29.57
C LYS A 28 5.78 15.10 -28.69
N HIS A 29 7.06 14.69 -28.67
CA HIS A 29 7.52 13.61 -27.80
C HIS A 29 7.46 13.98 -26.31
N ARG A 30 7.81 15.22 -25.91
CA ARG A 30 7.74 15.63 -24.50
C ARG A 30 6.32 15.65 -23.92
N LYS A 31 5.30 16.00 -24.71
CA LYS A 31 3.90 15.93 -24.27
C LYS A 31 3.38 14.49 -24.18
N ALA A 32 3.82 13.61 -25.06
CA ALA A 32 3.38 12.21 -25.09
C ALA A 32 3.84 11.41 -23.86
N PHE A 33 5.00 11.75 -23.29
CA PHE A 33 5.58 11.05 -22.13
C PHE A 33 5.54 11.86 -20.84
N PHE A 34 4.87 13.03 -20.82
CA PHE A 34 4.84 13.88 -19.63
C PHE A 34 4.27 13.17 -18.41
N SER A 35 3.21 12.37 -18.56
CA SER A 35 2.62 11.63 -17.43
C SER A 35 3.56 10.56 -16.89
N GLU A 36 4.31 9.89 -17.77
CA GLU A 36 5.26 8.84 -17.43
C GLU A 36 6.51 9.42 -16.75
N ASP A 37 7.07 10.50 -17.31
CA ASP A 37 8.17 11.26 -16.72
C ASP A 37 7.79 11.87 -15.38
N PHE A 38 6.57 12.40 -15.26
CA PHE A 38 6.04 12.94 -14.02
C PHE A 38 5.86 11.85 -12.97
N GLY A 39 5.27 10.71 -13.33
CA GLY A 39 5.09 9.55 -12.45
C GLY A 39 6.43 9.01 -11.94
N MET A 40 7.41 8.84 -12.83
CA MET A 40 8.75 8.38 -12.47
C MET A 40 9.48 9.38 -11.55
N ARG A 41 9.35 10.69 -11.79
CA ARG A 41 9.92 11.73 -10.92
C ARG A 41 9.27 11.74 -9.55
N MET A 42 7.94 11.65 -9.48
CA MET A 42 7.21 11.60 -8.22
C MET A 42 7.57 10.36 -7.40
N GLN A 43 7.68 9.19 -8.04
CA GLN A 43 8.14 7.97 -7.37
C GLN A 43 9.56 8.12 -6.81
N LYS A 44 10.50 8.71 -7.57
CA LYS A 44 11.86 8.95 -7.07
C LYS A 44 11.89 9.90 -5.87
N VAL A 45 11.06 10.94 -5.87
CA VAL A 45 10.96 11.90 -4.76
C VAL A 45 10.37 11.22 -3.52
N LEU A 46 9.25 10.52 -3.66
CA LEU A 46 8.58 9.83 -2.55
C LEU A 46 9.40 8.70 -1.95
N LEU A 47 10.25 8.03 -2.75
CA LEU A 47 11.06 6.89 -2.33
C LEU A 47 12.52 7.26 -2.00
N GLY A 48 12.85 8.55 -1.89
CA GLY A 48 14.22 8.99 -1.57
C GLY A 48 15.29 8.51 -2.56
N GLY A 49 14.93 8.33 -3.83
CA GLY A 49 15.84 7.81 -4.87
C GLY A 49 15.96 6.28 -4.93
N ALA A 50 15.20 5.52 -4.13
CA ALA A 50 15.11 4.07 -4.26
C ALA A 50 14.50 3.66 -5.62
N ARG A 51 14.74 2.41 -6.04
CA ARG A 51 14.20 1.90 -7.32
C ARG A 51 12.68 2.10 -7.37
N PRO A 52 12.13 2.47 -8.55
CA PRO A 52 10.69 2.52 -8.74
C PRO A 52 10.05 1.21 -8.27
N LEU A 53 8.98 1.32 -7.49
CA LEU A 53 8.12 0.16 -7.24
C LEU A 53 7.67 -0.37 -8.61
N ASN A 54 7.77 -1.68 -8.84
CA ASN A 54 7.30 -2.29 -10.08
C ASN A 54 5.91 -1.74 -10.40
N SER A 55 5.71 -1.27 -11.62
CA SER A 55 4.44 -0.66 -12.08
C SER A 55 3.27 -1.64 -12.01
N ASN A 56 3.56 -2.94 -11.96
CA ASN A 56 2.60 -3.97 -11.63
C ASN A 56 2.72 -4.32 -10.14
N VAL A 57 1.63 -4.13 -9.41
CA VAL A 57 1.47 -4.65 -8.05
C VAL A 57 1.69 -6.16 -8.11
N ASP A 58 2.70 -6.67 -7.41
CA ASP A 58 2.86 -8.11 -7.24
C ASP A 58 1.79 -8.59 -6.25
N ILE A 59 0.65 -9.02 -6.80
CA ILE A 59 -0.49 -9.53 -6.01
C ILE A 59 -0.05 -10.76 -5.20
N GLY A 60 0.94 -11.52 -5.66
CA GLY A 60 1.47 -12.69 -4.97
C GLY A 60 2.34 -12.34 -3.76
N ALA A 61 2.88 -11.12 -3.71
CA ALA A 61 3.61 -10.59 -2.56
C ALA A 61 2.68 -10.10 -1.43
N ILE A 62 1.38 -9.94 -1.71
CA ILE A 62 0.40 -9.49 -0.73
C ILE A 62 -0.11 -10.70 0.05
N GLU A 63 0.38 -10.86 1.28
CA GLU A 63 -0.14 -11.88 2.18
C GLU A 63 -1.60 -11.56 2.56
N ARG A 64 -2.41 -12.62 2.60
CA ARG A 64 -3.84 -12.53 2.90
C ARG A 64 -4.18 -13.42 4.05
N PHE A 65 -5.00 -12.88 4.94
CA PHE A 65 -5.56 -13.59 6.07
C PHE A 65 -7.03 -13.88 5.80
N SER A 66 -7.44 -15.09 6.12
CA SER A 66 -8.78 -15.60 5.87
C SER A 66 -9.37 -16.19 7.15
N ALA A 67 -10.67 -15.98 7.31
CA ALA A 67 -11.49 -16.68 8.27
C ALA A 67 -12.53 -17.53 7.54
N ASN A 68 -12.65 -18.79 7.94
CA ASN A 68 -13.50 -19.79 7.29
C ASN A 68 -14.45 -20.44 8.28
N GLU A 69 -15.65 -20.77 7.83
CA GLU A 69 -16.60 -21.56 8.60
C GLU A 69 -16.40 -23.06 8.32
N VAL A 70 -16.25 -23.84 9.39
CA VAL A 70 -16.29 -25.30 9.33
C VAL A 70 -17.39 -25.79 10.26
N LYS A 71 -18.41 -26.44 9.70
CA LYS A 71 -19.46 -27.09 10.49
C LYS A 71 -19.10 -28.56 10.69
N LYS A 72 -18.99 -28.99 11.94
CA LYS A 72 -18.72 -30.40 12.28
C LYS A 72 -19.56 -30.81 13.47
N ASN A 73 -20.28 -31.93 13.36
CA ASN A 73 -21.10 -32.50 14.44
C ASN A 73 -22.10 -31.51 15.08
N GLY A 74 -22.75 -30.66 14.26
CA GLY A 74 -23.71 -29.65 14.74
C GLY A 74 -23.07 -28.43 15.43
N GLN A 75 -21.74 -28.34 15.45
CA GLN A 75 -21.01 -27.24 16.07
C GLN A 75 -20.35 -26.35 15.00
N TYR A 76 -20.19 -25.06 15.36
CA TYR A 76 -19.56 -24.04 14.55
C TYR A 76 -18.08 -23.88 14.92
N TYR A 77 -17.20 -24.14 13.96
CA TYR A 77 -15.77 -23.92 14.06
C TYR A 77 -15.37 -22.84 13.08
N TYR A 78 -14.43 -22.00 13.49
CA TYR A 78 -13.84 -20.97 12.64
C TYR A 78 -12.34 -21.17 12.56
N GLU A 79 -11.86 -21.38 11.34
CA GLU A 79 -10.44 -21.57 11.04
C GLU A 79 -9.85 -20.29 10.46
N PHE A 80 -8.70 -19.91 11.01
CA PHE A 80 -7.96 -18.72 10.64
C PHE A 80 -6.62 -19.09 9.98
N GLY A 81 -6.26 -18.39 8.91
CA GLY A 81 -4.97 -18.64 8.24
C GLY A 81 -4.88 -18.03 6.85
N PRO A 82 -3.87 -18.43 6.06
CA PRO A 82 -3.69 -17.93 4.69
C PRO A 82 -4.83 -18.32 3.75
N GLU A 83 -5.13 -17.47 2.76
CA GLU A 83 -6.23 -17.64 1.79
C GLU A 83 -6.20 -18.95 0.98
N ILE A 84 -5.02 -19.55 0.84
CA ILE A 84 -4.71 -20.56 -0.20
C ILE A 84 -5.43 -21.92 0.01
N LYS A 85 -6.14 -22.16 1.12
CA LYS A 85 -6.43 -23.54 1.54
C LYS A 85 -7.89 -23.98 1.75
N ILE A 86 -8.93 -23.12 1.69
CA ILE A 86 -10.19 -23.48 2.39
C ILE A 86 -11.49 -23.14 1.62
N LYS A 87 -12.42 -24.11 1.54
CA LYS A 87 -13.82 -23.93 1.10
C LYS A 87 -14.67 -23.45 2.28
N GLY A 88 -15.59 -22.50 2.07
CA GLY A 88 -16.45 -21.96 3.15
C GLY A 88 -15.95 -20.63 3.74
N TRP A 89 -15.34 -19.80 2.90
CA TRP A 89 -14.77 -18.50 3.30
C TRP A 89 -15.85 -17.54 3.81
N ILE A 90 -15.55 -16.86 4.91
CA ILE A 90 -16.39 -15.81 5.50
C ILE A 90 -15.85 -14.44 5.09
N ILE A 91 -14.52 -14.25 5.21
CA ILE A 91 -13.85 -12.99 4.93
C ILE A 91 -12.37 -13.24 4.62
N ASN A 92 -11.87 -12.49 3.64
CA ASN A 92 -10.44 -12.37 3.33
C ASN A 92 -10.03 -10.91 3.49
N VAL A 93 -8.90 -10.68 4.17
CA VAL A 93 -8.32 -9.36 4.36
C VAL A 93 -6.85 -9.39 3.96
N ILE A 94 -6.36 -8.26 3.47
CA ILE A 94 -4.93 -8.05 3.26
C ILE A 94 -4.30 -7.81 4.63
N THR A 95 -3.15 -8.42 4.88
CA THR A 95 -2.37 -8.18 6.09
C THR A 95 -0.89 -8.11 5.74
N PHE A 96 -0.17 -7.27 6.46
CA PHE A 96 1.28 -7.10 6.28
C PHE A 96 2.06 -8.03 7.19
N GLU A 97 1.43 -8.55 8.25
CA GLU A 97 2.05 -9.44 9.23
C GLU A 97 1.03 -10.49 9.73
N PRO A 98 0.76 -11.57 8.97
CA PRO A 98 -0.31 -12.52 9.27
C PRO A 98 -0.21 -13.19 10.65
N LYS A 99 1.02 -13.37 11.17
CA LYS A 99 1.24 -14.04 12.46
C LYS A 99 0.74 -13.19 13.63
N GLY A 100 1.11 -11.92 13.70
CA GLY A 100 0.57 -11.01 14.70
C GLY A 100 -0.85 -10.58 14.40
N PHE A 101 -1.29 -10.60 13.14
CA PHE A 101 -2.71 -10.45 12.80
C PHE A 101 -3.58 -11.52 13.48
N LEU A 102 -3.16 -12.79 13.43
CA LEU A 102 -3.84 -13.87 14.16
C LEU A 102 -3.89 -13.59 15.68
N LYS A 103 -2.80 -13.06 16.25
CA LYS A 103 -2.75 -12.70 17.68
C LYS A 103 -3.74 -11.58 18.03
N ARG A 104 -3.92 -10.58 17.15
CA ARG A 104 -4.92 -9.51 17.31
C ARG A 104 -6.34 -10.06 17.30
N VAL A 105 -6.66 -10.89 16.31
CA VAL A 105 -7.96 -11.57 16.21
C VAL A 105 -8.21 -12.43 17.45
N LYS A 106 -7.21 -13.17 17.91
CA LYS A 106 -7.25 -13.99 19.13
C LYS A 106 -7.53 -13.20 20.40
N THR A 107 -6.97 -12.00 20.50
CA THR A 107 -7.20 -11.12 21.64
C THR A 107 -8.64 -10.61 21.67
N LYS A 108 -9.24 -10.32 20.50
CA LYS A 108 -10.63 -9.84 20.39
C LYS A 108 -11.69 -10.94 20.57
N ILE A 109 -11.38 -12.16 20.14
CA ILE A 109 -12.28 -13.31 20.29
C ILE A 109 -12.32 -13.81 21.74
N GLY A 110 -11.22 -13.71 22.49
CA GLY A 110 -11.12 -14.25 23.84
C GLY A 110 -10.59 -15.70 23.86
N LYS A 111 -9.85 -16.07 24.91
CA LYS A 111 -9.14 -17.37 25.02
C LYS A 111 -10.09 -18.56 25.17
N GLU A 112 -11.26 -18.34 25.77
CA GLU A 112 -12.31 -19.31 26.07
C GLU A 112 -12.92 -19.97 24.83
N HIS A 113 -12.81 -19.31 23.68
CA HIS A 113 -13.31 -19.82 22.41
C HIS A 113 -12.28 -20.66 21.65
N TRP A 114 -11.01 -20.73 22.08
CA TRP A 114 -9.96 -21.42 21.31
C TRP A 114 -9.90 -22.91 21.60
N ILE A 115 -9.76 -23.69 20.52
CA ILE A 115 -9.55 -25.16 20.59
C ILE A 115 -8.14 -25.53 20.11
N ASN A 116 -7.58 -24.72 19.21
CA ASN A 116 -6.21 -24.86 18.73
C ASN A 116 -5.59 -23.47 18.54
N GLU A 117 -4.38 -23.37 18.01
CA GLU A 117 -3.69 -22.11 17.73
C GLU A 117 -4.49 -21.21 16.77
N ASN A 118 -5.12 -21.81 15.77
CA ASN A 118 -5.79 -21.12 14.66
C ASN A 118 -7.28 -21.51 14.50
N VAL A 119 -7.88 -22.19 15.49
CA VAL A 119 -9.28 -22.63 15.44
C VAL A 119 -10.06 -22.19 16.68
N ALA A 120 -11.20 -21.54 16.47
CA ALA A 120 -12.15 -21.17 17.51
C ALA A 120 -13.47 -21.93 17.41
N LYS A 121 -14.07 -22.27 18.56
CA LYS A 121 -15.37 -22.92 18.73
C LYS A 121 -16.42 -21.93 19.19
N PHE A 122 -17.60 -22.01 18.61
CA PHE A 122 -18.79 -21.33 19.11
C PHE A 122 -19.96 -22.31 19.24
N SER A 123 -20.83 -22.06 20.23
CA SER A 123 -22.06 -22.83 20.46
C SER A 123 -23.17 -22.51 19.46
N LYS A 124 -23.07 -21.35 18.78
CA LYS A 124 -24.06 -20.84 17.82
C LYS A 124 -23.35 -20.24 16.61
N ASP A 125 -24.11 -20.02 15.55
CA ASP A 125 -23.64 -19.25 14.39
C ASP A 125 -23.14 -17.87 14.86
N SER A 126 -21.90 -17.58 14.52
CA SER A 126 -21.14 -16.41 14.94
C SER A 126 -20.44 -15.77 13.74
N ARG A 127 -20.87 -16.08 12.51
CA ARG A 127 -20.24 -15.57 11.27
C ARG A 127 -20.12 -14.05 11.26
N ASN A 128 -21.18 -13.34 11.62
CA ASN A 128 -21.18 -11.87 11.68
C ASN A 128 -20.19 -11.32 12.71
N PHE A 129 -20.06 -12.00 13.87
CA PHE A 129 -19.10 -11.63 14.91
C PHE A 129 -17.66 -11.83 14.42
N ILE A 130 -17.38 -12.98 13.80
CA ILE A 130 -16.06 -13.28 13.23
C ILE A 130 -15.72 -12.29 12.12
N GLN A 131 -16.64 -12.04 11.19
CA GLN A 131 -16.45 -11.07 10.12
C GLN A 131 -16.14 -9.68 10.67
N SER A 132 -16.96 -9.18 11.60
CA SER A 132 -16.73 -7.87 12.23
C SER A 132 -15.39 -7.80 12.97
N THR A 133 -15.01 -8.88 13.65
CA THR A 133 -13.75 -8.94 14.40
C THR A 133 -12.54 -8.89 13.48
N VAL A 134 -12.57 -9.66 12.39
CA VAL A 134 -11.49 -9.69 11.40
C VAL A 134 -11.41 -8.37 10.65
N SER A 135 -12.54 -7.79 10.22
CA SER A 135 -12.56 -6.46 9.58
C SER A 135 -11.96 -5.39 10.47
N LYS A 136 -12.38 -5.29 11.74
CA LYS A 136 -11.83 -4.31 12.69
C LYS A 136 -10.33 -4.50 12.91
N ALA A 137 -9.85 -5.73 12.93
CA ALA A 137 -8.40 -5.98 13.06
C ALA A 137 -7.63 -5.51 11.82
N ALA A 138 -8.19 -5.67 10.62
CA ALA A 138 -7.61 -5.16 9.37
C ALA A 138 -7.63 -3.64 9.31
N ASP A 139 -8.70 -3.00 9.77
CA ASP A 139 -8.79 -1.54 9.83
C ASP A 139 -7.74 -0.95 10.78
N GLU A 140 -7.52 -1.59 11.94
CA GLU A 140 -6.47 -1.21 12.89
C GLU A 140 -5.07 -1.35 12.29
N GLU A 141 -4.76 -2.48 11.65
CA GLU A 141 -3.47 -2.69 10.99
C GLU A 141 -3.24 -1.65 9.87
N THR A 142 -4.28 -1.38 9.07
CA THR A 142 -4.22 -0.36 8.00
C THR A 142 -3.95 1.03 8.57
N MET A 143 -4.61 1.39 9.67
CA MET A 143 -4.41 2.67 10.35
C MET A 143 -2.99 2.80 10.91
N GLU A 144 -2.45 1.73 11.52
CA GLU A 144 -1.08 1.72 12.03
C GLU A 144 -0.05 1.92 10.91
N VAL A 145 -0.23 1.24 9.77
CA VAL A 145 0.62 1.43 8.59
C VAL A 145 0.51 2.85 8.06
N TYR A 146 -0.71 3.39 7.94
CA TYR A 146 -0.93 4.76 7.50
C TYR A 146 -0.23 5.78 8.42
N GLN A 147 -0.41 5.66 9.73
CA GLN A 147 0.24 6.54 10.71
C GLN A 147 1.76 6.46 10.63
N TYR A 148 2.32 5.25 10.45
CA TYR A 148 3.74 5.06 10.28
C TYR A 148 4.27 5.75 9.00
N LEU A 149 3.54 5.63 7.89
CA LEU A 149 3.91 6.33 6.64
C LEU A 149 3.82 7.85 6.78
N CYS A 150 2.80 8.37 7.46
CA CYS A 150 2.69 9.79 7.77
C CYS A 150 3.85 10.29 8.63
N TYR A 151 4.27 9.50 9.63
CA TYR A 151 5.43 9.82 10.45
C TYR A 151 6.70 9.95 9.60
N LEU A 152 6.97 8.99 8.72
CA LEU A 152 8.14 9.02 7.84
C LEU A 152 8.13 10.20 6.86
N ASN A 153 6.96 10.60 6.36
CA ASN A 153 6.82 11.71 5.41
C ASN A 153 6.98 13.10 6.06
N ASN A 154 6.85 13.20 7.38
CA ASN A 154 7.00 14.45 8.13
C ASN A 154 8.43 14.67 8.66
N THR A 155 9.40 13.86 8.19
CA THR A 155 10.85 13.96 8.46
C THR A 155 11.59 14.33 7.20
#